data_AF-A0A916JBQ2-F1
#
_entry.id   AF-A0A916JBQ2-F1
#
_cell.length_a   1.000
_cell.length_b   1.000
_cell.length_c   1.000
_cell.angle_alpha   90.00
_cell.angle_beta   90.00
_cell.angle_gamma   90.00
#
_symmetry.space_group_name_H-M   'P 1'
#
loop_
_entity.id
_entity.type
_entity.pdbx_description
1 polymer ?
#
loop_
_entity_poly.entity_id
_entity_poly.type
_entity_poly.pdbx_seq_one_letter_code
_entity_poly.pdbx_strand_id
1 'polypeptide(L)'
;MKSYALLPFLAICFMLPGQVSGQSPVDLTTNINLPDDVPNTYTNSSSGAATFSSTLQIVAAFNYARRQEEIQMGMGANVLGNLTLPADFAAATPQEQALYLINEERKARAGQDYPGSTAVLGLPLEGLEANLSAIAQGHADDMSTNGFFGHTGSDGLSPYQRISASGTFGAGCSDNNFAYAENIYSSCNFSSVPPPMGVTPTPAPFLTAQAIYSWLYRDAGSSWGHRRAILIQNTDSYGATGYDNDRASASSEGFLGIGVVSVINYAGCTAPAGFYSTGSHVVVMNVADPVATGSCIYAVEENPLPVSLIHFSAKRTGLKTELSWTTSSELNNSGFDIEKSNNAVSWRVAGFVDGGNTSSMTRTYHFSDDETTTDPVSFYRLKQIDMDGTFEHSRIISVTNTITPESVYIYPNPARQSEINVFHPSPENCTFQLADVAGKKYELTVAHAVGSKRAILATHAPVNRGLYLLMIYDSQYHTLVTKKLILDF
;
A
#
# COMPACT_ATOMS: atom_id res chain seq x y z
N MET A 1 20.87 53.33 -45.48
CA MET A 1 21.47 52.11 -44.88
C MET A 1 20.35 51.48 -44.05
N LYS A 2 19.57 50.54 -44.59
CA LYS A 2 19.73 49.06 -44.43
C LYS A 2 19.86 48.69 -42.94
N SER A 3 19.06 47.82 -42.31
CA SER A 3 18.26 46.70 -42.80
C SER A 3 17.30 46.15 -41.72
N TYR A 4 16.10 45.77 -42.15
CA TYR A 4 15.28 44.58 -41.89
C TYR A 4 15.08 43.96 -40.49
N ALA A 5 13.78 43.69 -40.25
CA ALA A 5 13.19 42.78 -39.27
C ALA A 5 13.71 41.33 -39.34
N LEU A 6 13.62 40.60 -38.22
CA LEU A 6 13.59 39.13 -38.15
C LEU A 6 13.04 38.65 -36.79
N LEU A 7 11.80 38.15 -36.79
CA LEU A 7 11.47 36.86 -36.15
C LEU A 7 11.55 35.80 -37.27
N PRO A 8 11.73 34.49 -37.02
CA PRO A 8 11.88 33.76 -35.75
C PRO A 8 13.12 32.83 -35.73
N PHE A 9 13.52 32.30 -34.57
CA PHE A 9 14.20 30.99 -34.55
C PHE A 9 13.47 30.07 -33.58
N LEU A 10 12.76 29.15 -34.22
CA LEU A 10 12.17 27.95 -33.71
C LEU A 10 13.26 27.11 -33.03
N ALA A 11 13.39 27.21 -31.71
CA ALA A 11 14.06 26.15 -30.95
C ALA A 11 13.06 25.00 -30.79
N ILE A 12 12.92 24.19 -31.84
CA ILE A 12 12.52 22.79 -31.66
C ILE A 12 13.62 22.21 -30.77
N CYS A 13 13.34 22.14 -29.48
CA CYS A 13 14.08 21.28 -28.59
C CYS A 13 13.78 19.87 -29.07
N PHE A 14 14.69 19.31 -29.87
CA PHE A 14 14.76 17.87 -30.05
C PHE A 14 14.98 17.30 -28.65
N MET A 15 13.91 16.86 -27.99
CA MET A 15 14.02 15.86 -26.95
C MET A 15 14.66 14.65 -27.63
N LEU A 16 15.94 14.43 -27.34
CA LEU A 16 16.58 13.16 -27.62
C LEU A 16 15.76 12.09 -26.89
N PRO A 17 15.22 11.07 -27.59
CA PRO A 17 14.61 9.95 -26.90
C PRO A 17 15.74 9.09 -26.35
N GLY A 18 15.93 9.14 -25.04
CA GLY A 18 16.98 8.41 -24.34
C GLY A 18 16.99 8.74 -22.86
N GLN A 19 15.88 8.53 -22.16
CA GLN A 19 15.85 8.56 -20.70
C GLN A 19 15.50 7.16 -20.23
N VAL A 20 16.45 6.59 -19.50
CA VAL A 20 16.46 5.25 -18.93
C VAL A 20 15.22 5.06 -18.06
N SER A 21 14.54 3.93 -18.25
CA SER A 21 13.33 3.52 -17.55
C SER A 21 13.65 3.17 -16.10
N GLY A 22 13.67 4.16 -15.21
CA GLY A 22 13.71 3.91 -13.77
C GLY A 22 12.55 3.01 -13.36
N GLN A 23 12.76 1.98 -12.55
CA GLN A 23 11.67 1.19 -11.93
C GLN A 23 11.66 1.36 -10.41
N SER A 24 12.30 2.43 -9.94
CA SER A 24 12.40 2.83 -8.55
C SER A 24 11.76 4.22 -8.35
N PRO A 25 11.03 4.43 -7.25
CA PRO A 25 10.60 5.76 -6.81
C PRO A 25 11.78 6.74 -6.76
N VAL A 26 11.55 7.99 -7.14
CA VAL A 26 12.55 9.06 -7.01
C VAL A 26 12.67 9.56 -5.57
N ASP A 27 13.75 10.29 -5.30
CA ASP A 27 13.96 10.92 -3.99
C ASP A 27 12.93 12.01 -3.70
N LEU A 28 12.60 12.18 -2.43
CA LEU A 28 11.75 13.27 -1.99
C LEU A 28 12.51 14.60 -2.08
N THR A 29 11.82 15.63 -2.56
CA THR A 29 12.41 16.98 -2.66
C THR A 29 12.61 17.64 -1.30
N THR A 30 11.82 17.24 -0.30
CA THR A 30 11.89 17.77 1.07
C THR A 30 11.60 16.67 2.08
N ASN A 31 12.21 16.77 3.26
CA ASN A 31 11.94 15.87 4.38
C ASN A 31 10.48 15.95 4.81
N ILE A 32 9.89 14.80 5.09
CA ILE A 32 8.57 14.72 5.72
C ILE A 32 8.77 14.75 7.23
N ASN A 33 8.56 15.95 7.78
CA ASN A 33 8.51 16.14 9.21
C ASN A 33 7.15 15.68 9.73
N LEU A 34 7.17 14.84 10.76
CA LEU A 34 5.96 14.47 11.48
C LEU A 34 5.41 15.73 12.19
N PRO A 35 4.09 15.96 12.19
CA PRO A 35 3.51 17.09 12.90
C PRO A 35 3.88 17.06 14.39
N ASP A 36 4.20 18.23 14.95
CA ASP A 36 4.27 18.40 16.39
C ASP A 36 2.86 18.17 16.96
N ASP A 37 2.65 17.04 17.65
CA ASP A 37 1.31 16.64 18.00
C ASP A 37 1.14 16.37 19.50
N VAL A 38 0.29 17.17 20.13
CA VAL A 38 -0.32 16.87 21.43
C VAL A 38 -1.65 16.20 21.07
N PRO A 39 -1.67 14.86 20.88
CA PRO A 39 -1.16 13.89 21.86
C PRO A 39 -0.29 12.74 21.26
N ASN A 40 1.04 12.88 21.17
CA ASN A 40 2.03 11.81 20.91
C ASN A 40 1.60 10.75 19.86
N THR A 41 0.86 11.15 18.83
CA THR A 41 0.26 10.26 17.82
C THR A 41 1.33 9.67 16.93
N TYR A 42 2.42 10.40 16.71
CA TYR A 42 3.47 10.00 15.78
C TYR A 42 4.76 9.56 16.47
N THR A 43 5.17 10.20 17.57
CA THR A 43 6.38 9.84 18.33
C THR A 43 6.26 10.25 19.79
N ASN A 44 7.16 9.76 20.65
CA ASN A 44 7.13 10.02 22.08
C ASN A 44 8.37 10.82 22.55
N SER A 45 8.62 12.06 22.10
CA SER A 45 9.55 12.93 22.84
C SER A 45 9.52 14.42 22.45
N SER A 46 9.60 15.28 23.48
CA SER A 46 9.88 16.73 23.42
C SER A 46 11.33 17.10 23.75
N SER A 47 12.26 16.14 23.80
CA SER A 47 13.71 16.37 23.94
C SER A 47 14.52 15.10 23.66
N GLY A 48 14.87 14.86 22.40
CA GLY A 48 15.64 13.69 21.95
C GLY A 48 15.32 13.29 20.50
N ALA A 49 16.06 12.31 19.95
CA ALA A 49 15.68 11.67 18.70
C ALA A 49 14.33 10.97 18.93
N ALA A 50 13.26 11.55 18.39
CA ALA A 50 11.91 11.03 18.57
C ALA A 50 11.86 9.55 18.13
N THR A 51 11.40 8.67 19.01
CA THR A 51 11.30 7.23 18.76
C THR A 51 9.85 6.76 18.77
N PHE A 52 9.55 5.78 17.92
CA PHE A 52 8.29 5.04 18.00
C PHE A 52 8.27 4.18 19.28
N SER A 53 7.13 4.20 19.95
CA SER A 53 6.87 3.48 21.21
C SER A 53 5.66 2.54 21.13
N SER A 54 4.93 2.54 20.01
CA SER A 54 3.84 1.62 19.73
C SER A 54 3.69 1.36 18.23
N THR A 55 3.06 0.24 17.87
CA THR A 55 2.68 -0.08 16.49
C THR A 55 1.71 0.95 15.89
N LEU A 56 0.84 1.55 16.72
CA LEU A 56 -0.05 2.62 16.29
C LEU A 56 0.72 3.87 15.82
N GLN A 57 1.80 4.25 16.51
CA GLN A 57 2.65 5.36 16.08
C GLN A 57 3.35 5.08 14.75
N ILE A 58 3.82 3.85 14.54
CA ILE A 58 4.42 3.44 13.26
C ILE A 58 3.39 3.57 12.14
N VAL A 59 2.20 2.96 12.31
CA VAL A 59 1.10 3.04 11.32
C VAL A 59 0.73 4.49 11.03
N ALA A 60 0.55 5.32 12.06
CA ALA A 60 0.20 6.73 11.88
C ALA A 60 1.28 7.49 11.11
N ALA A 61 2.56 7.33 11.49
CA ALA A 61 3.68 8.02 10.88
C ALA A 61 3.88 7.62 9.41
N PHE A 62 3.92 6.33 9.11
CA PHE A 62 4.09 5.84 7.74
C PHE A 62 2.91 6.25 6.84
N ASN A 63 1.67 6.17 7.33
CA ASN A 63 0.49 6.62 6.55
C ASN A 63 0.50 8.12 6.30
N TYR A 64 0.89 8.91 7.30
CA TYR A 64 1.09 10.34 7.13
C TYR A 64 2.17 10.61 6.06
N ALA A 65 3.28 9.89 6.11
CA ALA A 65 4.37 10.06 5.18
C ALA A 65 4.02 9.64 3.75
N ARG A 66 3.33 8.51 3.56
CA ARG A 66 2.76 8.13 2.26
C ARG A 66 1.88 9.24 1.70
N ARG A 67 1.03 9.87 2.52
CA ARG A 67 0.20 10.99 2.09
C ARG A 67 1.01 12.22 1.69
N GLN A 68 2.08 12.55 2.42
CA GLN A 68 2.95 13.68 2.05
C GLN A 68 3.77 13.38 0.79
N GLU A 69 4.21 12.14 0.59
CA GLU A 69 4.85 11.69 -0.64
C GLU A 69 3.92 11.85 -1.85
N GLU A 70 2.66 11.39 -1.75
CA GLU A 70 1.68 11.58 -2.81
C GLU A 70 1.52 13.06 -3.20
N ILE A 71 1.49 13.95 -2.21
CA ILE A 71 1.40 15.40 -2.43
C ILE A 71 2.66 15.92 -3.15
N GLN A 72 3.86 15.55 -2.68
CA GLN A 72 5.11 15.98 -3.31
C GLN A 72 5.25 15.47 -4.76
N MET A 73 4.70 14.28 -5.04
CA MET A 73 4.80 13.63 -6.35
C MET A 73 3.60 13.92 -7.26
N GLY A 74 2.63 14.73 -6.82
CA GLY A 74 1.43 15.06 -7.60
C GLY A 74 0.49 13.88 -7.85
N MET A 75 0.52 12.87 -6.97
CA MET A 75 -0.29 11.67 -7.04
C MET A 75 -1.70 11.93 -6.47
N GLY A 76 -2.64 11.05 -6.81
CA GLY A 76 -3.98 11.04 -6.20
C GLY A 76 -3.93 10.85 -4.68
N ALA A 77 -5.06 11.04 -4.00
CA ALA A 77 -5.11 10.77 -2.56
C ALA A 77 -5.22 9.27 -2.27
N ASN A 78 -4.39 8.79 -1.35
CA ASN A 78 -4.34 7.40 -0.85
C ASN A 78 -4.04 6.35 -1.93
N VAL A 79 -3.34 6.71 -3.01
CA VAL A 79 -2.89 5.76 -4.04
C VAL A 79 -1.85 4.79 -3.49
N LEU A 80 -1.04 5.23 -2.53
CA LEU A 80 -0.06 4.39 -1.83
C LEU A 80 -0.70 3.50 -0.74
N GLY A 81 -2.01 3.62 -0.54
CA GLY A 81 -2.75 2.90 0.48
C GLY A 81 -2.29 3.19 1.91
N ASN A 82 -2.80 2.40 2.85
CA ASN A 82 -2.41 2.48 4.26
C ASN A 82 -1.56 1.26 4.63
N LEU A 83 -0.49 1.50 5.38
CA LEU A 83 0.24 0.49 6.13
C LEU A 83 -0.67 -0.14 7.18
N THR A 84 -0.70 -1.47 7.17
CA THR A 84 -1.17 -2.31 8.27
C THR A 84 0.04 -3.03 8.86
N LEU A 85 -0.02 -3.43 10.12
CA LEU A 85 1.03 -4.25 10.76
C LEU A 85 0.37 -5.52 11.28
N PRO A 86 1.03 -6.69 11.21
CA PRO A 86 0.51 -7.92 11.76
C PRO A 86 0.47 -7.84 13.28
N ALA A 87 -0.36 -8.69 13.90
CA ALA A 87 -0.63 -8.64 15.34
C ALA A 87 0.64 -8.88 16.20
N ASP A 88 1.56 -9.67 15.68
CA ASP A 88 2.84 -10.04 16.30
C ASP A 88 4.00 -9.10 15.95
N PHE A 89 3.79 -8.04 15.16
CA PHE A 89 4.84 -7.10 14.75
C PHE A 89 5.63 -6.53 15.94
N ALA A 90 4.97 -6.30 17.07
CA ALA A 90 5.62 -5.80 18.28
C ALA A 90 6.56 -6.81 18.96
N ALA A 91 6.32 -8.11 18.74
CA ALA A 91 7.16 -9.20 19.22
C ALA A 91 8.23 -9.63 18.20
N ALA A 92 8.07 -9.24 16.94
CA ALA A 92 9.01 -9.54 15.87
C ALA A 92 10.41 -8.96 16.14
N THR A 93 11.43 -9.67 15.65
CA THR A 93 12.82 -9.26 15.73
C THR A 93 13.06 -7.96 14.93
N PRO A 94 14.14 -7.20 15.23
CA PRO A 94 14.50 -6.02 14.44
C PRO A 94 14.64 -6.31 12.94
N GLN A 95 15.14 -7.50 12.58
CA GLN A 95 15.27 -8.01 11.22
C GLN A 95 13.89 -8.20 10.57
N GLU A 96 12.97 -8.90 11.24
CA GLU A 96 11.61 -9.16 10.75
C GLU A 96 10.80 -7.87 10.58
N GLN A 97 10.87 -6.97 11.56
CA GLN A 97 10.24 -5.65 11.46
C GLN A 97 10.74 -4.89 10.22
N ALA A 98 12.03 -5.00 9.91
CA ALA A 98 12.61 -4.35 8.75
C ALA A 98 12.11 -4.94 7.45
N LEU A 99 12.16 -6.27 7.31
CA LEU A 99 11.70 -6.97 6.11
C LEU A 99 10.24 -6.62 5.82
N TYR A 100 9.38 -6.65 6.86
CA TYR A 100 7.97 -6.30 6.73
C TYR A 100 7.78 -4.88 6.20
N LEU A 101 8.34 -3.89 6.90
CA LEU A 101 8.15 -2.48 6.57
C LEU A 101 8.70 -2.16 5.18
N ILE A 102 9.89 -2.66 4.85
CA ILE A 102 10.50 -2.45 3.54
C ILE A 102 9.62 -3.06 2.44
N ASN A 103 9.13 -4.28 2.63
CA ASN A 103 8.27 -4.95 1.65
C ASN A 103 6.92 -4.25 1.48
N GLU A 104 6.28 -3.80 2.56
CA GLU A 104 5.05 -3.00 2.50
C GLU A 104 5.27 -1.69 1.74
N GLU A 105 6.41 -1.03 1.94
CA GLU A 105 6.74 0.20 1.24
C GLU A 105 7.07 -0.03 -0.24
N ARG A 106 7.72 -1.14 -0.58
CA ARG A 106 7.95 -1.53 -1.98
C ARG A 106 6.63 -1.84 -2.69
N LYS A 107 5.76 -2.65 -2.07
CA LYS A 107 4.43 -3.03 -2.60
C LYS A 107 3.49 -1.84 -2.76
N ALA A 108 3.48 -0.92 -1.79
CA ALA A 108 2.63 0.27 -1.83
C ALA A 108 2.81 1.14 -3.08
N ARG A 109 3.98 1.02 -3.73
CA ARG A 109 4.36 1.82 -4.89
C ARG A 109 4.19 1.08 -6.21
N ALA A 110 3.70 -0.17 -6.17
CA ALA A 110 3.44 -0.97 -7.36
C ALA A 110 2.57 -0.22 -8.39
N GLY A 111 3.00 -0.22 -9.65
CA GLY A 111 2.29 0.39 -10.77
C GLY A 111 2.27 1.93 -10.77
N GLN A 112 2.95 2.60 -9.84
CA GLN A 112 2.98 4.06 -9.79
C GLN A 112 4.03 4.62 -10.76
N ASP A 113 3.61 5.60 -11.55
CA ASP A 113 4.47 6.33 -12.48
C ASP A 113 5.06 7.58 -11.79
N TYR A 114 6.22 7.43 -11.16
CA TYR A 114 6.94 8.57 -10.60
C TYR A 114 7.55 9.45 -11.71
N PRO A 115 7.69 10.78 -11.49
CA PRO A 115 8.34 11.65 -12.47
C PRO A 115 9.74 11.14 -12.85
N GLY A 116 9.97 10.89 -14.14
CA GLY A 116 11.26 10.37 -14.63
C GLY A 116 11.49 8.87 -14.41
N SER A 117 10.45 8.12 -14.02
CA SER A 117 10.45 6.68 -13.85
C SER A 117 9.41 6.04 -14.78
N THR A 118 9.59 4.76 -15.08
CA THR A 118 8.50 3.86 -15.48
C THR A 118 7.77 3.32 -14.26
N ALA A 119 6.62 2.68 -14.48
CA ALA A 119 5.82 2.04 -13.44
C ALA A 119 6.71 1.18 -12.52
N VAL A 120 6.70 1.51 -11.23
CA VAL A 120 7.42 0.77 -10.19
C VAL A 120 6.87 -0.65 -10.11
N LEU A 121 7.75 -1.65 -10.02
CA LEU A 121 7.33 -3.05 -10.11
C LEU A 121 6.51 -3.51 -8.89
N GLY A 122 6.81 -2.98 -7.70
CA GLY A 122 6.18 -3.38 -6.45
C GLY A 122 6.73 -4.69 -5.85
N LEU A 123 7.91 -5.14 -6.27
CA LEU A 123 8.44 -6.44 -5.86
C LEU A 123 8.97 -6.39 -4.42
N PRO A 124 8.53 -7.29 -3.52
CA PRO A 124 9.15 -7.44 -2.20
C PRO A 124 10.55 -8.06 -2.31
N LEU A 125 11.38 -7.81 -1.30
CA LEU A 125 12.59 -8.59 -1.02
C LEU A 125 12.20 -10.02 -0.65
N GLU A 126 12.98 -11.01 -1.10
CA GLU A 126 12.73 -12.44 -0.91
C GLU A 126 12.74 -12.84 0.57
N GLY A 127 13.67 -12.28 1.35
CA GLY A 127 13.79 -12.62 2.75
C GLY A 127 15.00 -12.04 3.44
N LEU A 128 15.14 -12.40 4.70
CA LEU A 128 16.32 -12.12 5.51
C LEU A 128 17.40 -13.16 5.19
N GLU A 129 18.63 -12.71 4.97
CA GLU A 129 19.78 -13.62 4.78
C GLU A 129 20.73 -13.50 5.98
N ALA A 130 21.01 -14.64 6.61
CA ALA A 130 21.69 -14.67 7.89
C ALA A 130 23.15 -14.16 7.81
N ASN A 131 23.86 -14.47 6.71
CA ASN A 131 25.24 -13.98 6.53
C ASN A 131 25.26 -12.47 6.26
N LEU A 132 24.31 -11.95 5.50
CA LEU A 132 24.13 -10.52 5.23
C LEU A 132 23.81 -9.76 6.51
N SER A 133 22.97 -10.33 7.38
CA SER A 133 22.71 -9.81 8.73
C SER A 133 23.97 -9.83 9.60
N ALA A 134 24.77 -10.89 9.54
CA ALA A 134 26.04 -10.96 10.27
C ALA A 134 27.06 -9.90 9.78
N ILE A 135 27.10 -9.62 8.47
CA ILE A 135 27.95 -8.56 7.89
C ILE A 135 27.47 -7.18 8.35
N ALA A 136 26.14 -6.94 8.35
CA ALA A 136 25.56 -5.70 8.84
C ALA A 136 25.84 -5.51 10.34
N GLN A 137 25.71 -6.59 11.13
CA GLN A 137 26.05 -6.59 12.56
C GLN A 137 27.52 -6.26 12.79
N GLY A 138 28.43 -6.87 12.03
CA GLY A 138 29.86 -6.60 12.12
C GLY A 138 30.21 -5.13 11.84
N HIS A 139 29.55 -4.49 10.87
CA HIS A 139 29.76 -3.06 10.60
C HIS A 139 29.16 -2.15 11.67
N ALA A 140 28.02 -2.53 12.26
CA ALA A 140 27.45 -1.84 13.41
C ALA A 140 28.40 -1.93 14.63
N ASP A 141 28.97 -3.11 14.87
CA ASP A 141 29.96 -3.36 15.93
C ASP A 141 31.23 -2.54 15.68
N ASP A 142 31.73 -2.50 14.44
CA ASP A 142 32.90 -1.73 14.03
C ASP A 142 32.72 -0.23 14.30
N MET A 143 31.61 0.36 13.83
CA MET A 143 31.27 1.75 14.11
C MET A 143 31.25 2.02 15.61
N SER A 144 30.54 1.18 16.37
CA SER A 144 30.38 1.38 17.81
C SER A 144 31.69 1.26 18.59
N THR A 145 32.56 0.34 18.19
CA THR A 145 33.83 0.01 18.87
C THR A 145 34.92 1.03 18.53
N ASN A 146 35.01 1.40 17.25
CA ASN A 146 36.06 2.31 16.75
C ASN A 146 35.63 3.78 16.74
N GLY A 147 34.38 4.07 17.08
CA GLY A 147 33.94 5.42 17.39
C GLY A 147 33.75 6.32 16.16
N PHE A 148 33.24 5.77 15.07
CA PHE A 148 32.95 6.51 13.84
C PHE A 148 31.56 6.17 13.31
N PHE A 149 30.96 7.07 12.53
CA PHE A 149 29.69 6.83 11.83
C PHE A 149 29.90 7.05 10.33
N GLY A 150 29.92 5.96 9.56
CA GLY A 150 30.16 6.04 8.11
C GLY A 150 30.03 4.68 7.42
N HIS A 151 29.89 4.73 6.10
CA HIS A 151 29.73 3.53 5.26
C HIS A 151 31.03 2.74 5.07
N THR A 152 32.18 3.42 5.12
CA THR A 152 33.49 2.77 5.05
C THR A 152 33.89 2.25 6.42
N GLY A 153 34.24 0.97 6.50
CA GLY A 153 34.71 0.34 7.74
C GLY A 153 36.05 0.93 8.22
N SER A 154 36.41 0.65 9.47
CA SER A 154 37.70 1.03 10.04
C SER A 154 38.88 0.34 9.33
N ASP A 155 38.61 -0.78 8.67
CA ASP A 155 39.51 -1.52 7.78
C ASP A 155 39.63 -0.91 6.37
N GLY A 156 38.86 0.14 6.08
CA GLY A 156 38.82 0.82 4.78
C GLY A 156 37.92 0.16 3.74
N LEU A 157 37.23 -0.93 4.07
CA LEU A 157 36.34 -1.62 3.14
C LEU A 157 35.04 -0.84 2.96
N SER A 158 34.61 -0.70 1.71
CA SER A 158 33.27 -0.20 1.37
C SER A 158 32.19 -1.24 1.71
N PRO A 159 30.90 -0.86 1.74
CA PRO A 159 29.82 -1.83 1.98
C PRO A 159 29.81 -2.98 0.99
N TYR A 160 30.00 -2.67 -0.29
CA TYR A 160 30.12 -3.67 -1.35
C TYR A 160 31.30 -4.62 -1.10
N GLN A 161 32.47 -4.08 -0.75
CA GLN A 161 33.65 -4.88 -0.46
C GLN A 161 33.42 -5.81 0.73
N ARG A 162 32.77 -5.34 1.80
CA ARG A 162 32.40 -6.17 2.96
C ARG A 162 31.49 -7.34 2.57
N ILE A 163 30.47 -7.08 1.74
CA ILE A 163 29.54 -8.11 1.25
C ILE A 163 30.29 -9.11 0.36
N SER A 164 31.05 -8.61 -0.62
CA SER A 164 31.83 -9.45 -1.55
C SER A 164 33.02 -10.18 -0.92
N ALA A 165 33.47 -9.78 0.27
CA ALA A 165 34.51 -10.50 1.00
C ALA A 165 33.95 -11.72 1.75
N SER A 166 32.62 -11.82 1.89
CA SER A 166 31.98 -12.95 2.53
C SER A 166 32.07 -14.22 1.68
N GLY A 167 32.10 -15.38 2.34
CA GLY A 167 32.05 -16.67 1.65
C GLY A 167 30.74 -16.90 0.87
N THR A 168 29.67 -16.22 1.28
CA THR A 168 28.31 -16.36 0.70
C THR A 168 28.17 -15.58 -0.61
N PHE A 169 28.65 -14.33 -0.66
CA PHE A 169 28.47 -13.45 -1.82
C PHE A 169 29.74 -13.27 -2.68
N GLY A 170 30.93 -13.62 -2.15
CA GLY A 170 32.22 -13.29 -2.77
C GLY A 170 32.67 -14.12 -3.97
N ALA A 171 32.00 -15.23 -4.28
CA ALA A 171 32.37 -16.13 -5.38
C ALA A 171 31.62 -15.85 -6.70
N GLY A 172 31.15 -14.61 -6.91
CA GLY A 172 30.20 -14.27 -7.97
C GLY A 172 28.78 -14.71 -7.64
N CYS A 173 28.46 -14.74 -6.35
CA CYS A 173 27.13 -15.08 -5.82
C CYS A 173 26.26 -13.85 -5.52
N SER A 174 26.67 -12.70 -6.05
CA SER A 174 25.86 -11.50 -6.09
C SER A 174 26.08 -10.79 -7.41
N ASP A 175 25.05 -10.14 -7.94
CA ASP A 175 25.20 -9.32 -9.12
C ASP A 175 26.04 -8.08 -8.80
N ASN A 176 27.15 -7.94 -9.53
CA ASN A 176 28.24 -7.03 -9.22
C ASN A 176 27.93 -5.54 -9.55
N ASN A 177 26.66 -5.16 -9.58
CA ASN A 177 26.22 -3.88 -10.13
C ASN A 177 25.25 -3.11 -9.21
N PHE A 178 25.07 -3.56 -7.96
CA PHE A 178 24.22 -2.90 -6.97
C PHE A 178 24.85 -1.56 -6.51
N ALA A 179 24.28 -0.44 -6.94
CA ALA A 179 24.81 0.89 -6.63
C ALA A 179 24.63 1.33 -5.15
N TYR A 180 23.74 0.68 -4.40
CA TYR A 180 23.37 1.09 -3.04
C TYR A 180 23.24 -0.09 -2.08
N ALA A 181 24.35 -0.64 -1.61
CA ALA A 181 24.33 -1.88 -0.84
C ALA A 181 23.99 -1.72 0.66
N GLU A 182 23.96 -0.49 1.19
CA GLU A 182 23.85 -0.27 2.64
C GLU A 182 23.11 1.02 3.01
N ASN A 183 22.37 0.99 4.11
CA ASN A 183 21.97 2.18 4.87
C ASN A 183 22.44 2.08 6.32
N ILE A 184 22.82 3.23 6.91
CA ILE A 184 23.20 3.32 8.33
C ILE A 184 22.35 4.36 9.05
N TYR A 185 22.02 4.10 10.31
CA TYR A 185 21.26 4.99 11.17
C TYR A 185 21.86 4.98 12.57
N SER A 186 21.92 6.14 13.20
CA SER A 186 22.27 6.26 14.61
C SER A 186 21.20 7.02 15.38
N SER A 187 20.97 6.59 16.62
CA SER A 187 20.12 7.28 17.58
C SER A 187 20.91 7.48 18.87
N CYS A 188 21.10 8.75 19.25
CA CYS A 188 21.85 9.14 20.45
C CYS A 188 20.88 9.60 21.53
N ASN A 189 20.76 8.83 22.62
CA ASN A 189 19.95 9.24 23.78
C ASN A 189 20.82 9.82 24.87
N PHE A 190 20.40 10.98 25.36
CA PHE A 190 21.09 11.73 26.41
C PHE A 190 20.14 12.04 27.55
N SER A 191 20.68 12.10 28.77
CA SER A 191 19.94 12.48 29.98
C SER A 191 20.75 13.43 30.83
N SER A 192 20.10 14.37 31.52
CA SER A 192 20.74 15.18 32.56
C SER A 192 21.10 14.37 33.81
N VAL A 193 20.62 13.12 33.90
CA VAL A 193 20.89 12.17 34.99
C VAL A 193 21.81 11.05 34.47
N PRO A 194 22.90 10.70 35.18
CA PRO A 194 23.78 9.60 34.78
C PRO A 194 23.01 8.25 34.73
N PRO A 195 23.30 7.37 33.76
CA PRO A 195 22.72 6.02 33.75
C PRO A 195 23.23 5.19 34.95
N PRO A 196 22.45 4.23 35.46
CA PRO A 196 22.92 3.32 36.49
C PRO A 196 24.13 2.50 36.00
N MET A 197 25.12 2.29 36.89
CA MET A 197 26.30 1.49 36.53
C MET A 197 25.91 0.04 36.20
N GLY A 198 26.50 -0.50 35.12
CA GLY A 198 26.32 -1.90 34.72
C GLY A 198 25.03 -2.21 33.93
N VAL A 199 24.26 -1.20 33.53
CA VAL A 199 23.06 -1.39 32.70
C VAL A 199 23.44 -1.31 31.22
N THR A 200 23.29 -2.42 30.49
CA THR A 200 23.34 -2.39 29.03
C THR A 200 22.06 -1.76 28.49
N PRO A 201 22.15 -0.77 27.60
CA PRO A 201 20.97 -0.16 27.02
C PRO A 201 20.30 -1.19 26.10
N THR A 202 19.02 -1.44 26.35
CA THR A 202 18.19 -2.20 25.42
C THR A 202 17.78 -1.31 24.25
N PRO A 203 17.85 -1.80 23.00
CA PRO A 203 17.27 -1.07 21.87
C PRO A 203 15.82 -0.73 22.14
N ALA A 204 15.38 0.45 21.71
CA ALA A 204 13.96 0.75 21.67
C ALA A 204 13.24 -0.31 20.80
N PRO A 205 12.04 -0.79 21.19
CA PRO A 205 11.37 -1.91 20.54
C PRO A 205 11.08 -1.70 19.04
N PHE A 206 11.14 -0.45 18.58
CA PHE A 206 10.86 -0.05 17.19
C PHE A 206 11.99 0.79 16.58
N LEU A 207 13.22 0.61 17.07
CA LEU A 207 14.40 1.34 16.57
C LEU A 207 14.59 1.13 15.05
N THR A 208 14.40 -0.08 14.55
CA THR A 208 14.57 -0.37 13.12
C THR A 208 13.46 0.28 12.28
N ALA A 209 12.22 0.29 12.78
CA ALA A 209 11.14 1.06 12.15
C ALA A 209 11.48 2.56 12.08
N GLN A 210 12.11 3.10 13.13
CA GLN A 210 12.57 4.50 13.16
C GLN A 210 13.70 4.77 12.15
N ALA A 211 14.63 3.83 11.99
CA ALA A 211 15.69 3.91 10.99
C ALA A 211 15.11 3.92 9.57
N ILE A 212 14.19 2.99 9.27
CA ILE A 212 13.51 2.88 7.97
C ILE A 212 12.71 4.13 7.65
N TYR A 213 11.94 4.65 8.61
CA TYR A 213 11.22 5.90 8.43
C TYR A 213 12.18 7.05 8.08
N SER A 214 13.31 7.14 8.79
CA SER A 214 14.33 8.17 8.55
C SER A 214 14.93 8.06 7.15
N TRP A 215 15.31 6.85 6.72
CA TRP A 215 15.89 6.60 5.39
C TRP A 215 14.89 6.85 4.26
N LEU A 216 13.61 6.52 4.43
CA LEU A 216 12.59 6.70 3.40
C LEU A 216 12.11 8.15 3.28
N TYR A 217 11.96 8.83 4.42
CA TYR A 217 11.14 10.04 4.49
C TYR A 217 11.87 11.26 5.04
N ARG A 218 13.08 11.10 5.60
CA ARG A 218 13.88 12.19 6.19
C ARG A 218 15.29 12.25 5.61
N ASP A 219 15.43 11.93 4.32
CA ASP A 219 16.72 11.81 3.64
C ASP A 219 17.01 12.90 2.59
N ALA A 220 16.19 13.94 2.48
CA ALA A 220 16.31 14.96 1.41
C ALA A 220 17.64 15.74 1.42
N GLY A 221 18.41 15.68 2.51
CA GLY A 221 19.74 16.31 2.63
C GLY A 221 20.93 15.39 2.35
N SER A 222 20.70 14.09 2.12
CA SER A 222 21.75 13.11 1.87
C SER A 222 22.00 12.93 0.37
N SER A 223 23.26 12.78 -0.01
CA SER A 223 23.64 12.36 -1.38
C SER A 223 23.87 10.86 -1.50
N TRP A 224 23.68 10.08 -0.42
CA TRP A 224 23.90 8.63 -0.42
C TRP A 224 22.79 7.87 -1.16
N GLY A 225 21.55 8.37 -1.10
CA GLY A 225 20.39 7.71 -1.70
C GLY A 225 19.79 6.61 -0.82
N HIS A 226 19.60 6.88 0.49
CA HIS A 226 19.10 5.86 1.41
C HIS A 226 17.71 5.35 1.01
N ARG A 227 16.87 6.26 0.52
CA ARG A 227 15.55 5.92 -0.02
C ARG A 227 15.65 4.99 -1.23
N ARG A 228 16.62 5.20 -2.12
CA ARG A 228 16.86 4.34 -3.29
C ARG A 228 17.34 2.97 -2.85
N ALA A 229 18.25 2.87 -1.89
CA ALA A 229 18.71 1.59 -1.34
C ALA A 229 17.55 0.70 -0.86
N ILE A 230 16.48 1.30 -0.34
CA ILE A 230 15.27 0.58 0.11
C ILE A 230 14.33 0.25 -1.06
N LEU A 231 14.15 1.19 -2.00
CA LEU A 231 13.09 1.13 -3.01
C LEU A 231 13.55 0.72 -4.42
N ILE A 232 14.85 0.48 -4.66
CA ILE A 232 15.36 0.09 -5.99
C ILE A 232 14.85 -1.30 -6.38
N GLN A 233 14.37 -1.48 -7.62
CA GLN A 233 13.72 -2.74 -8.05
C GLN A 233 14.19 -3.31 -9.39
N ASN A 234 14.93 -2.55 -10.22
CA ASN A 234 15.53 -3.09 -11.46
C ASN A 234 16.62 -2.17 -12.04
N THR A 235 16.27 -1.00 -12.58
CA THR A 235 17.25 0.00 -13.01
C THR A 235 16.76 1.37 -12.54
N ASP A 236 17.65 2.25 -12.09
CA ASP A 236 17.31 3.65 -11.77
C ASP A 236 17.47 4.57 -12.98
N SER A 237 17.02 5.83 -12.85
CA SER A 237 17.10 6.85 -13.91
C SER A 237 18.54 7.30 -14.24
N TYR A 238 19.53 6.85 -13.47
CA TYR A 238 20.96 7.10 -13.66
C TYR A 238 21.70 5.89 -14.26
N GLY A 239 20.99 4.79 -14.54
CA GLY A 239 21.55 3.57 -15.13
C GLY A 239 22.19 2.62 -14.11
N ALA A 240 22.00 2.85 -12.80
CA ALA A 240 22.35 1.86 -11.80
C ALA A 240 21.35 0.70 -11.83
N THR A 241 21.84 -0.54 -11.80
CA THR A 241 20.98 -1.72 -11.64
C THR A 241 20.70 -1.94 -10.16
N GLY A 242 19.43 -2.14 -9.84
CA GLY A 242 18.98 -2.76 -8.60
C GLY A 242 19.01 -4.26 -8.77
N TYR A 243 17.85 -4.87 -8.53
CA TYR A 243 17.66 -6.31 -8.59
C TYR A 243 17.41 -6.79 -10.05
N ASP A 244 18.25 -7.65 -10.59
CA ASP A 244 18.13 -8.23 -11.93
C ASP A 244 17.44 -9.60 -11.88
N ASN A 245 16.12 -9.68 -12.16
CA ASN A 245 15.24 -10.86 -12.05
C ASN A 245 15.74 -12.15 -12.72
N ASP A 246 16.75 -12.77 -12.13
CA ASP A 246 17.45 -13.93 -12.65
C ASP A 246 17.28 -15.14 -11.73
N ARG A 247 17.08 -14.92 -10.42
CA ARG A 247 16.87 -15.97 -9.42
C ARG A 247 15.38 -16.25 -9.24
N ALA A 248 14.94 -17.37 -9.84
CA ALA A 248 13.56 -17.81 -9.99
C ALA A 248 12.64 -17.71 -8.74
N SER A 249 11.89 -16.61 -8.64
CA SER A 249 10.44 -16.59 -8.82
C SER A 249 10.08 -15.21 -9.38
N ALA A 250 9.20 -15.11 -10.38
CA ALA A 250 8.92 -13.84 -11.07
C ALA A 250 8.28 -12.74 -10.17
N SER A 251 8.24 -12.92 -8.84
CA SER A 251 7.47 -12.16 -7.87
C SER A 251 8.24 -11.64 -6.65
N SER A 252 9.53 -11.93 -6.46
CA SER A 252 10.34 -11.39 -5.35
C SER A 252 11.83 -11.48 -5.66
N GLU A 253 12.60 -10.46 -5.25
CA GLU A 253 14.04 -10.45 -5.50
C GLU A 253 14.80 -9.61 -4.48
N GLY A 254 15.98 -10.10 -4.09
CA GLY A 254 16.88 -9.44 -3.17
C GLY A 254 16.81 -9.95 -1.74
N PHE A 255 17.96 -9.93 -1.07
CA PHE A 255 18.09 -10.25 0.33
C PHE A 255 18.30 -9.02 1.20
N LEU A 256 17.78 -9.12 2.41
CA LEU A 256 17.95 -8.11 3.46
C LEU A 256 18.84 -8.66 4.58
N GLY A 257 19.74 -7.84 5.08
CA GLY A 257 20.46 -8.08 6.32
C GLY A 257 20.35 -6.88 7.25
N ILE A 258 20.03 -7.11 8.53
CA ILE A 258 19.97 -6.04 9.53
C ILE A 258 20.92 -6.37 10.69
N GLY A 259 21.75 -5.39 11.04
CA GLY A 259 22.58 -5.37 12.24
C GLY A 259 22.13 -4.26 13.18
N VAL A 260 22.09 -4.54 14.48
CA VAL A 260 21.73 -3.56 15.51
C VAL A 260 22.71 -3.65 16.67
N VAL A 261 23.27 -2.50 17.05
CA VAL A 261 24.11 -2.37 18.24
C VAL A 261 23.52 -1.34 19.18
N SER A 262 23.59 -1.64 20.48
CA SER A 262 23.21 -0.71 21.54
C SER A 262 24.34 -0.61 22.56
N VAL A 263 24.88 0.58 22.75
CA VAL A 263 25.99 0.86 23.66
C VAL A 263 25.72 2.12 24.48
N ILE A 264 26.27 2.21 25.69
CA ILE A 264 26.09 3.42 26.51
C ILE A 264 26.87 4.58 25.90
N ASN A 265 28.14 4.38 25.58
CA ASN A 265 29.04 5.43 25.12
C ASN A 265 29.50 5.15 23.69
N TYR A 266 28.68 5.51 22.71
CA TYR A 266 29.11 5.51 21.32
C TYR A 266 29.84 6.83 21.03
N ALA A 267 31.14 6.78 20.69
CA ALA A 267 31.91 8.00 20.42
C ALA A 267 31.43 8.76 19.16
N GLY A 268 30.64 8.12 18.29
CA GLY A 268 29.91 8.80 17.21
C GLY A 268 28.76 9.70 17.71
N CYS A 269 28.40 9.62 18.99
CA CYS A 269 27.41 10.47 19.65
C CYS A 269 28.08 11.39 20.68
N THR A 270 28.11 12.69 20.40
CA THR A 270 28.64 13.68 21.36
C THR A 270 27.50 14.22 22.23
N ALA A 271 27.52 13.88 23.52
CA ALA A 271 26.55 14.42 24.48
C ALA A 271 26.73 15.94 24.63
N PRO A 272 25.63 16.73 24.65
CA PRO A 272 25.68 18.14 25.02
C PRO A 272 26.26 18.33 26.42
N ALA A 273 26.86 19.50 26.67
CA ALA A 273 27.40 19.82 27.99
C ALA A 273 26.32 19.68 29.08
N GLY A 274 26.63 18.93 30.15
CA GLY A 274 25.70 18.66 31.26
C GLY A 274 24.78 17.45 31.04
N PHE A 275 24.93 16.72 29.95
CA PHE A 275 24.21 15.48 29.69
C PHE A 275 25.14 14.26 29.64
N TYR A 276 24.60 13.12 30.02
CA TYR A 276 25.24 11.81 29.96
C TYR A 276 24.58 10.99 28.85
N SER A 277 25.38 10.20 28.12
CA SER A 277 24.84 9.21 27.20
C SER A 277 24.16 8.11 28.00
N THR A 278 22.88 7.86 27.69
CA THR A 278 22.06 6.84 28.37
C THR A 278 21.77 5.63 27.50
N GLY A 279 22.09 5.74 26.21
CA GLY A 279 21.94 4.67 25.24
C GLY A 279 22.10 5.25 23.85
N SER A 280 23.06 4.73 23.11
CA SER A 280 23.25 5.03 21.70
C SER A 280 23.04 3.74 20.91
N HIS A 281 22.37 3.88 19.77
CA HIS A 281 22.07 2.76 18.93
C HIS A 281 22.56 2.99 17.52
N VAL A 282 23.05 1.94 16.89
CA VAL A 282 23.47 1.92 15.48
C VAL A 282 22.69 0.83 14.78
N VAL A 283 22.04 1.16 13.68
CA VAL A 283 21.35 0.21 12.80
C VAL A 283 22.06 0.24 11.45
N VAL A 284 22.39 -0.94 10.95
CA VAL A 284 22.94 -1.13 9.61
C VAL A 284 21.98 -2.02 8.85
N MET A 285 21.60 -1.58 7.66
CA MET A 285 20.84 -2.36 6.69
C MET A 285 21.74 -2.65 5.52
N ASN A 286 21.91 -3.93 5.18
CA ASN A 286 22.55 -4.34 3.95
C ASN A 286 21.53 -4.98 3.02
N VAL A 287 21.74 -4.80 1.74
CA VAL A 287 20.98 -5.45 0.68
C VAL A 287 21.93 -6.10 -0.31
N ALA A 288 21.54 -7.27 -0.80
CA ALA A 288 22.30 -8.01 -1.80
C ALA A 288 21.36 -8.56 -2.87
N ASP A 289 21.81 -8.51 -4.11
CA ASP A 289 21.13 -9.14 -5.25
C ASP A 289 21.79 -10.49 -5.54
N PRO A 290 21.14 -11.62 -5.23
CA PRO A 290 21.75 -12.95 -5.35
C PRO A 290 21.59 -13.52 -6.77
N VAL A 291 22.68 -13.98 -7.38
CA VAL A 291 22.62 -14.64 -8.69
C VAL A 291 21.83 -15.95 -8.66
N ALA A 292 21.20 -16.29 -9.78
CA ALA A 292 20.45 -17.53 -10.02
C ALA A 292 21.23 -18.86 -9.95
N THR A 293 22.56 -18.83 -9.85
CA THR A 293 23.38 -20.03 -10.08
C THR A 293 23.29 -21.04 -8.92
N GLY A 294 23.07 -22.32 -9.25
CA GLY A 294 22.92 -23.39 -8.25
C GLY A 294 24.18 -23.73 -7.43
N SER A 295 25.31 -23.06 -7.68
CA SER A 295 26.54 -23.17 -6.88
C SER A 295 26.55 -22.27 -5.65
N CYS A 296 25.67 -21.27 -5.60
CA CYS A 296 25.57 -20.33 -4.49
C CYS A 296 24.60 -20.87 -3.42
N ILE A 297 25.04 -20.86 -2.16
CA ILE A 297 24.26 -21.33 -1.02
C ILE A 297 23.95 -20.11 -0.14
N TYR A 298 22.67 -19.76 -0.08
CA TYR A 298 22.17 -18.65 0.74
C TYR A 298 21.45 -19.20 1.97
N ALA A 299 21.65 -18.56 3.11
CA ALA A 299 20.94 -18.88 4.35
C ALA A 299 19.76 -17.93 4.51
N VAL A 300 18.78 -18.07 3.61
CA VAL A 300 17.54 -17.31 3.68
C VAL A 300 16.73 -17.85 4.84
N GLU A 301 16.45 -16.99 5.81
CA GLU A 301 15.53 -17.33 6.88
C GLU A 301 14.14 -17.52 6.25
N GLU A 302 13.52 -18.68 6.49
CA GLU A 302 12.10 -18.87 6.17
C GLU A 302 11.30 -18.02 7.14
N ASN A 303 11.22 -16.73 6.84
CA ASN A 303 10.51 -15.77 7.65
C ASN A 303 9.47 -15.01 6.82
N PRO A 304 8.47 -15.72 6.24
CA PRO A 304 7.24 -15.05 5.86
C PRO A 304 6.61 -14.54 7.14
N LEU A 305 6.67 -13.22 7.34
CA LEU A 305 5.60 -12.55 8.06
C LEU A 305 4.27 -13.04 7.49
N PRO A 306 3.24 -13.23 8.34
CA PRO A 306 2.01 -13.92 8.00
C PRO A 306 1.51 -13.53 6.61
N VAL A 307 1.19 -14.55 5.81
CA VAL A 307 0.77 -14.50 4.39
C VAL A 307 0.57 -13.09 3.85
N SER A 308 1.45 -12.68 2.94
CA SER A 308 1.29 -11.37 2.30
C SER A 308 0.19 -11.46 1.23
N LEU A 309 -1.01 -11.01 1.58
CA LEU A 309 -2.15 -10.85 0.68
C LEU A 309 -1.83 -9.78 -0.36
N ILE A 310 -1.54 -10.18 -1.60
CA ILE A 310 -1.28 -9.28 -2.73
C ILE A 310 -2.56 -8.55 -3.14
N HIS A 311 -3.65 -9.30 -3.21
CA HIS A 311 -4.91 -8.81 -3.79
C HIS A 311 -6.09 -9.45 -3.07
N PHE A 312 -7.14 -8.67 -2.86
CA PHE A 312 -8.44 -9.19 -2.44
C PHE A 312 -9.52 -8.33 -3.07
N SER A 313 -10.40 -8.97 -3.84
CA SER A 313 -11.49 -8.32 -4.56
C SER A 313 -12.72 -9.18 -4.54
N ALA A 314 -13.86 -8.53 -4.75
CA ALA A 314 -15.13 -9.21 -4.88
C ALA A 314 -15.97 -8.49 -5.93
N LYS A 315 -16.73 -9.27 -6.69
CA LYS A 315 -17.58 -8.78 -7.76
C LYS A 315 -18.91 -9.51 -7.71
N ARG A 316 -20.00 -8.74 -7.79
CA ARG A 316 -21.33 -9.32 -7.94
C ARG A 316 -21.50 -9.86 -9.37
N THR A 317 -21.91 -11.12 -9.49
CA THR A 317 -22.22 -11.79 -10.75
C THR A 317 -23.60 -12.42 -10.65
N GLY A 318 -24.63 -11.74 -11.16
CA GLY A 318 -26.02 -12.15 -10.98
C GLY A 318 -26.46 -12.09 -9.51
N LEU A 319 -26.97 -13.21 -8.99
CA LEU A 319 -27.38 -13.37 -7.58
C LEU A 319 -26.24 -13.83 -6.65
N LYS A 320 -25.03 -13.98 -7.17
CA LYS A 320 -23.86 -14.48 -6.43
C LYS A 320 -22.80 -13.40 -6.30
N THR A 321 -21.98 -13.50 -5.27
CA THR A 321 -20.77 -12.67 -5.14
C THR A 321 -19.55 -13.55 -5.35
N GLU A 322 -18.74 -13.21 -6.35
CA GLU A 322 -17.49 -13.91 -6.63
C GLU A 322 -16.36 -13.16 -5.93
N LEU A 323 -15.67 -13.81 -5.00
CA LEU A 323 -14.50 -13.31 -4.32
C LEU A 323 -13.25 -13.93 -4.93
N SER A 324 -12.20 -13.12 -5.05
CA SER A 324 -10.88 -13.58 -5.50
C SER A 324 -9.80 -12.88 -4.69
N TRP A 325 -8.86 -13.68 -4.20
CA TRP A 325 -7.66 -13.18 -3.56
C TRP A 325 -6.42 -13.93 -4.01
N THR A 326 -5.29 -13.24 -3.84
CA THR A 326 -3.98 -13.77 -4.20
C THR A 326 -3.02 -13.53 -3.06
N THR A 327 -2.28 -14.56 -2.67
CA THR A 327 -1.23 -14.53 -1.66
C THR A 327 0.13 -14.61 -2.36
N SER A 328 1.11 -13.80 -1.94
CA SER A 328 2.48 -13.88 -2.49
C SER A 328 3.25 -15.07 -1.94
N SER A 329 2.99 -15.39 -0.67
CA SER A 329 3.59 -16.47 0.10
C SER A 329 2.67 -16.86 1.24
N GLU A 330 2.81 -18.08 1.74
CA GLU A 330 2.06 -18.63 2.85
C GLU A 330 2.98 -19.44 3.76
N LEU A 331 2.80 -19.33 5.07
CA LEU A 331 3.51 -20.13 6.06
C LEU A 331 2.48 -20.70 7.02
N ASN A 332 2.50 -22.02 7.22
CA ASN A 332 1.58 -22.70 8.13
C ASN A 332 0.11 -22.28 7.97
N ASN A 333 -0.31 -21.85 6.77
CA ASN A 333 -1.64 -21.33 6.53
C ASN A 333 -2.62 -22.51 6.48
N SER A 334 -3.45 -22.64 7.52
CA SER A 334 -4.54 -23.62 7.54
C SER A 334 -5.61 -23.25 6.51
N GLY A 335 -5.86 -21.96 6.30
CA GLY A 335 -6.81 -21.49 5.29
C GLY A 335 -7.48 -20.17 5.66
N PHE A 336 -8.59 -19.88 4.99
CA PHE A 336 -9.26 -18.59 5.06
C PHE A 336 -10.73 -18.78 5.44
N ASP A 337 -11.11 -18.24 6.59
CA ASP A 337 -12.51 -17.92 6.91
C ASP A 337 -12.92 -16.71 6.04
N ILE A 338 -13.87 -16.91 5.13
CA ILE A 338 -14.50 -15.80 4.41
C ILE A 338 -15.58 -15.24 5.31
N GLU A 339 -15.35 -14.05 5.86
CA GLU A 339 -16.31 -13.40 6.74
C GLU A 339 -17.13 -12.35 5.99
N LYS A 340 -18.44 -12.37 6.22
CA LYS A 340 -19.43 -11.49 5.61
C LYS A 340 -20.10 -10.64 6.67
N SER A 341 -20.38 -9.38 6.32
CA SER A 341 -21.14 -8.45 7.15
C SER A 341 -22.08 -7.60 6.29
N ASN A 342 -23.21 -7.19 6.88
CA ASN A 342 -24.15 -6.27 6.24
C ASN A 342 -23.96 -4.82 6.76
N ASN A 343 -23.14 -4.63 7.80
CA ASN A 343 -22.93 -3.34 8.47
C ASN A 343 -21.45 -3.05 8.80
N ALA A 344 -20.52 -3.92 8.39
CA ALA A 344 -19.09 -3.89 8.69
C ALA A 344 -18.71 -3.95 10.20
N VAL A 345 -19.68 -4.23 11.08
CA VAL A 345 -19.48 -4.31 12.55
C VAL A 345 -19.68 -5.74 13.04
N SER A 346 -20.77 -6.39 12.61
CA SER A 346 -21.10 -7.76 12.98
C SER A 346 -20.75 -8.70 11.83
N TRP A 347 -19.88 -9.67 12.09
CA TRP A 347 -19.33 -10.57 11.08
C TRP A 347 -19.84 -11.99 11.31
N ARG A 348 -20.11 -12.70 10.22
CA ARG A 348 -20.40 -14.15 10.21
C ARG A 348 -19.52 -14.84 9.19
N VAL A 349 -19.16 -16.10 9.44
CA VAL A 349 -18.43 -16.92 8.46
C VAL A 349 -19.39 -17.34 7.34
N ALA A 350 -19.07 -16.95 6.10
CA ALA A 350 -19.79 -17.33 4.89
C ALA A 350 -19.25 -18.64 4.29
N GLY A 351 -17.98 -18.95 4.52
CA GLY A 351 -17.36 -20.20 4.11
C GLY A 351 -15.90 -20.27 4.52
N PHE A 352 -15.28 -21.42 4.27
CA PHE A 352 -13.86 -21.66 4.50
C PHE A 352 -13.20 -22.17 3.22
N VAL A 353 -12.00 -21.69 2.92
CA VAL A 353 -11.18 -22.18 1.81
C VAL A 353 -9.83 -22.61 2.35
N ASP A 354 -9.46 -23.87 2.09
CA ASP A 354 -8.19 -24.44 2.52
C ASP A 354 -7.00 -23.63 1.96
N GLY A 355 -6.02 -23.36 2.82
CA GLY A 355 -4.77 -22.71 2.46
C GLY A 355 -3.80 -23.66 1.79
N GLY A 356 -2.68 -23.13 1.29
CA GLY A 356 -1.58 -23.91 0.73
C GLY A 356 -0.61 -24.45 1.78
N ASN A 357 -0.94 -24.37 3.07
CA ASN A 357 -0.04 -24.66 4.19
C ASN A 357 1.20 -23.75 4.15
N THR A 358 2.35 -24.27 3.76
CA THR A 358 3.56 -23.47 3.53
C THR A 358 3.89 -23.46 2.05
N SER A 359 3.91 -22.27 1.46
CA SER A 359 4.11 -22.04 0.03
C SER A 359 4.83 -20.73 -0.19
N SER A 360 6.02 -20.75 -0.78
CA SER A 360 6.69 -19.55 -1.30
C SER A 360 6.16 -19.10 -2.67
N MET A 361 5.25 -19.87 -3.29
CA MET A 361 4.64 -19.54 -4.57
C MET A 361 3.39 -18.69 -4.40
N THR A 362 3.19 -17.76 -5.35
CA THR A 362 1.93 -17.02 -5.47
C THR A 362 0.76 -17.96 -5.71
N ARG A 363 -0.30 -17.82 -4.91
CA ARG A 363 -1.52 -18.64 -5.04
C ARG A 363 -2.74 -17.75 -5.15
N THR A 364 -3.62 -18.10 -6.09
CA THR A 364 -4.89 -17.43 -6.29
C THR A 364 -6.02 -18.34 -5.87
N TYR A 365 -6.90 -17.80 -5.05
CA TYR A 365 -8.06 -18.47 -4.49
C TYR A 365 -9.33 -17.79 -4.95
N HIS A 366 -10.41 -18.57 -4.93
CA HIS A 366 -11.75 -18.13 -5.31
C HIS A 366 -12.77 -18.66 -4.32
N PHE A 367 -13.78 -17.85 -4.03
CA PHE A 367 -14.94 -18.24 -3.25
C PHE A 367 -16.20 -17.63 -3.86
N SER A 368 -17.25 -18.42 -4.03
CA SER A 368 -18.54 -17.95 -4.54
C SER A 368 -19.53 -17.94 -3.39
N ASP A 369 -20.00 -16.75 -3.02
CA ASP A 369 -21.08 -16.56 -2.07
C ASP A 369 -22.43 -16.55 -2.78
N ASP A 370 -23.16 -17.65 -2.61
CA ASP A 370 -24.48 -17.90 -3.19
C ASP A 370 -25.64 -17.32 -2.38
N GLU A 371 -25.36 -16.71 -1.22
CA GLU A 371 -26.39 -16.16 -0.37
C GLU A 371 -27.06 -14.94 -1.04
N THR A 372 -28.36 -15.06 -1.24
CA THR A 372 -29.18 -13.95 -1.71
C THR A 372 -29.37 -12.95 -0.58
N THR A 373 -29.02 -11.68 -0.84
CA THR A 373 -29.19 -10.58 0.11
C THR A 373 -29.94 -9.43 -0.54
N THR A 374 -30.82 -8.80 0.23
CA THR A 374 -31.55 -7.58 -0.14
C THR A 374 -30.85 -6.31 0.34
N ASP A 375 -29.77 -6.44 1.12
CA ASP A 375 -29.00 -5.29 1.57
C ASP A 375 -28.30 -4.63 0.39
N PRO A 376 -28.21 -3.29 0.32
CA PRO A 376 -27.64 -2.59 -0.83
C PRO A 376 -26.13 -2.83 -0.98
N VAL A 377 -25.45 -3.20 0.11
CA VAL A 377 -24.00 -3.44 0.16
C VAL A 377 -23.74 -4.64 1.06
N SER A 378 -22.86 -5.53 0.61
CA SER A 378 -22.25 -6.56 1.45
C SER A 378 -20.79 -6.17 1.70
N PHE A 379 -20.30 -6.46 2.89
CA PHE A 379 -18.88 -6.31 3.23
C PHE A 379 -18.26 -7.69 3.40
N TYR A 380 -17.04 -7.85 2.93
CA TYR A 380 -16.26 -9.08 3.08
C TYR A 380 -14.89 -8.76 3.63
N ARG A 381 -14.37 -9.67 4.44
CA ARG A 381 -12.96 -9.75 4.83
C ARG A 381 -12.54 -11.21 4.88
N LEU A 382 -11.27 -11.46 4.67
CA LEU A 382 -10.69 -12.77 4.92
C LEU A 382 -10.18 -12.75 6.37
N LYS A 383 -10.44 -13.83 7.08
CA LYS A 383 -9.74 -14.17 8.31
C LYS A 383 -8.87 -15.38 7.99
N GLN A 384 -7.60 -15.11 7.79
CA GLN A 384 -6.61 -16.15 7.54
C GLN A 384 -6.24 -16.81 8.85
N ILE A 385 -6.16 -18.13 8.85
CA ILE A 385 -5.92 -18.94 10.04
C ILE A 385 -4.68 -19.78 9.82
N ASP A 386 -3.76 -19.73 10.77
CA ASP A 386 -2.56 -20.54 10.76
C ASP A 386 -2.82 -21.90 11.45
N MET A 387 -1.93 -22.87 11.25
CA MET A 387 -2.05 -24.24 11.76
C MET A 387 -2.06 -24.33 13.29
N ASP A 388 -1.52 -23.33 13.98
CA ASP A 388 -1.54 -23.21 15.44
C ASP A 388 -2.81 -22.50 15.97
N GLY A 389 -3.67 -22.04 15.07
CA GLY A 389 -4.93 -21.36 15.36
C GLY A 389 -4.82 -19.84 15.49
N THR A 390 -3.64 -19.23 15.28
CA THR A 390 -3.56 -17.77 15.13
C THR A 390 -4.28 -17.30 13.88
N PHE A 391 -4.69 -16.02 13.86
CA PHE A 391 -5.36 -15.48 12.69
C PHE A 391 -5.12 -13.99 12.47
N GLU A 392 -5.18 -13.58 11.22
CA GLU A 392 -5.14 -12.18 10.79
C GLU A 392 -6.32 -11.87 9.87
N HIS A 393 -6.81 -10.63 9.91
CA HIS A 393 -7.86 -10.17 9.01
C HIS A 393 -7.29 -9.35 7.86
N SER A 394 -7.80 -9.57 6.65
CA SER A 394 -7.55 -8.70 5.51
C SER A 394 -8.21 -7.33 5.70
N ARG A 395 -7.88 -6.40 4.78
CA ARG A 395 -8.73 -5.23 4.52
C ARG A 395 -10.18 -5.66 4.28
N ILE A 396 -11.11 -4.80 4.66
CA ILE A 396 -12.52 -4.96 4.31
C ILE A 396 -12.73 -4.48 2.87
N ILE A 397 -13.38 -5.30 2.06
CA ILE A 397 -13.89 -4.90 0.75
C ILE A 397 -15.41 -4.79 0.82
N SER A 398 -15.96 -3.86 0.05
CA SER A 398 -17.40 -3.72 -0.10
C SER A 398 -17.79 -4.16 -1.51
N VAL A 399 -18.93 -4.84 -1.59
CA VAL A 399 -19.60 -5.15 -2.84
C VAL A 399 -20.94 -4.47 -2.77
N THR A 400 -21.17 -3.49 -3.64
CA THR A 400 -22.51 -3.02 -3.89
C THR A 400 -23.30 -4.20 -4.42
N ASN A 401 -24.27 -4.67 -3.63
CA ASN A 401 -25.25 -5.63 -4.11
C ASN A 401 -26.20 -4.79 -4.95
N THR A 402 -25.76 -4.47 -6.16
CA THR A 402 -26.61 -3.83 -7.13
C THR A 402 -27.68 -4.84 -7.49
N ILE A 403 -28.76 -4.88 -6.70
CA ILE A 403 -30.09 -4.96 -7.27
C ILE A 403 -30.27 -3.58 -7.93
N THR A 404 -29.56 -3.35 -9.02
CA THR A 404 -30.13 -2.49 -10.04
C THR A 404 -31.23 -3.35 -10.65
N PRO A 405 -32.53 -3.06 -10.43
CA PRO A 405 -33.36 -3.05 -11.62
C PRO A 405 -32.60 -2.11 -12.56
N GLU A 406 -32.17 -2.61 -13.73
CA GLU A 406 -31.34 -1.83 -14.64
C GLU A 406 -31.93 -0.42 -14.71
N SER A 407 -31.08 0.57 -14.43
CA SER A 407 -31.46 1.89 -13.91
C SER A 407 -32.75 2.42 -14.53
N VAL A 408 -33.80 2.59 -13.72
CA VAL A 408 -34.98 3.34 -14.17
C VAL A 408 -34.62 4.82 -14.21
N TYR A 409 -34.64 5.41 -15.40
CA TYR A 409 -34.47 6.86 -15.57
C TYR A 409 -35.57 7.44 -16.46
N ILE A 410 -35.92 8.69 -16.16
CA ILE A 410 -36.98 9.44 -16.83
C ILE A 410 -36.33 10.59 -17.59
N TYR A 411 -36.67 10.73 -18.87
CA TYR A 411 -36.13 11.80 -19.71
C TYR A 411 -37.18 12.32 -20.70
N PRO A 412 -37.20 13.63 -20.99
CA PRO A 412 -36.51 14.68 -20.26
C PRO A 412 -37.14 14.92 -18.88
N ASN A 413 -36.45 15.65 -18.00
CA ASN A 413 -37.01 16.15 -16.75
C ASN A 413 -36.39 17.54 -16.47
N PRO A 414 -37.10 18.65 -16.72
CA PRO A 414 -38.55 18.75 -16.95
C PRO A 414 -39.06 18.09 -18.25
N ALA A 415 -40.25 17.50 -18.21
CA ALA A 415 -40.93 16.86 -19.34
C ALA A 415 -42.14 17.66 -19.81
N ARG A 416 -42.45 17.54 -21.11
CA ARG A 416 -43.75 17.95 -21.67
C ARG A 416 -44.77 16.84 -21.46
N GLN A 417 -46.05 17.22 -21.37
CA GLN A 417 -47.17 16.28 -21.10
C GLN A 417 -47.26 15.10 -22.08
N SER A 418 -46.81 15.28 -23.32
CA SER A 418 -46.87 14.29 -24.40
C SER A 418 -45.59 13.47 -24.58
N GLU A 419 -44.55 13.69 -23.76
CA GLU A 419 -43.20 13.14 -24.00
C GLU A 419 -42.49 12.66 -22.72
N ILE A 420 -43.18 11.95 -21.84
CA ILE A 420 -42.54 11.34 -20.65
C ILE A 420 -41.94 9.99 -21.06
N ASN A 421 -40.61 9.94 -21.27
CA ASN A 421 -39.94 8.67 -21.56
C ASN A 421 -39.42 8.03 -20.29
N VAL A 422 -39.79 6.77 -20.07
CA VAL A 422 -39.27 5.95 -18.99
C VAL A 422 -38.47 4.80 -19.59
N PHE A 423 -37.20 4.71 -19.20
CA PHE A 423 -36.35 3.59 -19.54
C PHE A 423 -36.38 2.58 -18.39
N HIS A 424 -36.80 1.35 -18.67
CA HIS A 424 -36.98 0.27 -17.71
C HIS A 424 -36.58 -1.06 -18.37
N PRO A 425 -36.03 -2.05 -17.64
CA PRO A 425 -35.64 -3.37 -18.18
C PRO A 425 -36.77 -4.14 -18.85
N SER A 426 -37.95 -4.09 -18.22
CA SER A 426 -39.15 -4.85 -18.60
C SER A 426 -40.42 -4.01 -18.39
N PRO A 427 -40.59 -2.89 -19.13
CA PRO A 427 -41.73 -1.99 -18.94
C PRO A 427 -43.10 -2.67 -19.17
N GLU A 428 -43.14 -3.73 -19.95
CA GLU A 428 -44.33 -4.54 -20.23
C GLU A 428 -44.90 -5.24 -18.99
N ASN A 429 -44.07 -5.46 -17.96
CA ASN A 429 -44.47 -6.13 -16.71
C ASN A 429 -44.74 -5.14 -15.57
N CYS A 430 -44.86 -3.85 -15.88
CA CYS A 430 -44.96 -2.79 -14.89
C CYS A 430 -46.26 -1.99 -15.01
N THR A 431 -46.71 -1.45 -13.88
CA THR A 431 -47.78 -0.44 -13.82
C THR A 431 -47.20 0.92 -13.48
N PHE A 432 -47.62 1.98 -14.17
CA PHE A 432 -47.17 3.36 -13.95
C PHE A 432 -48.29 4.20 -13.34
N GLN A 433 -47.96 5.03 -12.35
CA GLN A 433 -48.91 5.96 -11.72
C GLN A 433 -48.27 7.32 -11.50
N LEU A 434 -48.98 8.38 -11.90
CA LEU A 434 -48.56 9.76 -11.66
C LEU A 434 -49.41 10.37 -10.54
N ALA A 435 -48.77 11.08 -9.60
CA ALA A 435 -49.46 11.85 -8.58
C ALA A 435 -48.85 13.24 -8.39
N ASP A 436 -49.66 14.23 -8.03
CA ASP A 436 -49.15 15.54 -7.59
C ASP A 436 -48.66 15.51 -6.13
N VAL A 437 -48.08 16.61 -5.67
CA VAL A 437 -47.59 16.75 -4.28
C VAL A 437 -48.71 16.71 -3.22
N ALA A 438 -49.97 16.87 -3.61
CA ALA A 438 -51.13 16.72 -2.73
C ALA A 438 -51.67 15.26 -2.72
N GLY A 439 -51.04 14.35 -3.48
CA GLY A 439 -51.43 12.95 -3.58
C GLY A 439 -52.56 12.66 -4.57
N LYS A 440 -53.02 13.66 -5.33
CA LYS A 440 -54.02 13.45 -6.38
C LYS A 440 -53.40 12.64 -7.52
N LYS A 441 -54.05 11.54 -7.89
CA LYS A 441 -53.60 10.61 -8.94
C LYS A 441 -54.10 11.03 -10.32
N TYR A 442 -53.29 10.77 -11.33
CA TYR A 442 -53.56 11.05 -12.75
C TYR A 442 -53.44 9.77 -13.57
N GLU A 443 -54.43 9.55 -14.43
CA GLU A 443 -54.45 8.44 -15.37
C GLU A 443 -53.45 8.67 -16.52
N LEU A 444 -52.74 7.60 -16.88
CA LEU A 444 -51.68 7.60 -17.89
C LEU A 444 -52.01 6.62 -19.02
N THR A 445 -51.78 7.06 -20.24
CA THR A 445 -51.63 6.17 -21.39
C THR A 445 -50.20 5.67 -21.41
N VAL A 446 -50.01 4.35 -21.52
CA VAL A 446 -48.69 3.71 -21.60
C VAL A 446 -48.52 3.08 -22.97
N ALA A 447 -47.47 3.47 -23.70
CA ALA A 447 -47.08 2.85 -24.96
C ALA A 447 -45.67 2.26 -24.85
N HIS A 448 -45.52 0.99 -25.21
CA HIS A 448 -44.23 0.30 -25.29
C HIS A 448 -44.26 -0.69 -26.47
N ALA A 449 -43.10 -0.95 -27.07
CA ALA A 449 -42.95 -2.01 -28.07
C ALA A 449 -42.44 -3.29 -27.39
N VAL A 450 -42.88 -4.46 -27.87
CA VAL A 450 -42.43 -5.76 -27.33
C VAL A 450 -40.91 -5.86 -27.41
N GLY A 451 -40.26 -6.16 -26.28
CA GLY A 451 -38.79 -6.24 -26.17
C GLY A 451 -38.08 -4.88 -26.09
N SER A 452 -38.80 -3.75 -26.05
CA SER A 452 -38.21 -2.43 -25.86
C SER A 452 -38.01 -2.13 -24.38
N LYS A 453 -36.83 -1.59 -24.03
CA LYS A 453 -36.55 -1.05 -22.69
C LYS A 453 -37.11 0.36 -22.45
N ARG A 454 -38.05 0.82 -23.29
CA ARG A 454 -38.61 2.18 -23.25
C ARG A 454 -40.14 2.14 -23.23
N ALA A 455 -40.72 2.82 -22.26
CA ALA A 455 -42.13 3.19 -22.24
C ALA A 455 -42.29 4.70 -22.48
N ILE A 456 -43.33 5.07 -23.21
CA ILE A 456 -43.75 6.46 -23.43
C ILE A 456 -45.07 6.64 -22.68
N LEU A 457 -45.11 7.63 -21.79
CA LEU A 457 -46.28 7.94 -20.98
C LEU A 457 -46.89 9.27 -21.41
N ALA A 458 -48.22 9.35 -21.41
CA ALA A 458 -48.96 10.58 -21.64
C ALA A 458 -50.14 10.69 -20.65
N THR A 459 -50.41 11.89 -20.14
CA THR A 459 -51.57 12.13 -19.26
C THR A 459 -52.86 12.14 -20.06
N HIS A 460 -53.93 11.50 -19.58
CA HIS A 460 -55.23 11.48 -20.26
C HIS A 460 -55.89 12.85 -20.39
N ALA A 461 -55.59 13.77 -19.46
CA ALA A 461 -56.11 15.13 -19.44
C ALA A 461 -54.98 16.13 -19.20
N PRO A 462 -55.14 17.41 -19.59
CA PRO A 462 -54.17 18.44 -19.29
C PRO A 462 -53.90 18.55 -17.78
N VAL A 463 -52.62 18.59 -17.41
CA VAL A 463 -52.15 18.76 -16.03
C VAL A 463 -51.40 20.08 -15.86
N ASN A 464 -51.45 20.68 -14.68
CA ASN A 464 -50.76 21.96 -14.45
C ASN A 464 -49.23 21.77 -14.43
N ARG A 465 -48.49 22.84 -14.75
CA ARG A 465 -47.05 22.86 -14.52
C ARG A 465 -46.75 22.64 -13.04
N GLY A 466 -45.77 21.82 -12.72
CA GLY A 466 -45.44 21.55 -11.32
C GLY A 466 -44.61 20.30 -11.08
N LEU A 467 -44.43 20.01 -9.79
CA LEU A 467 -43.75 18.83 -9.29
C LEU A 467 -44.74 17.68 -9.14
N TYR A 468 -44.38 16.53 -9.69
CA TYR A 468 -45.12 15.28 -9.62
C TYR A 468 -44.21 14.13 -9.16
N LEU A 469 -44.83 13.07 -8.69
CA LEU A 469 -44.20 11.80 -8.38
C LEU A 469 -44.70 10.75 -9.38
N LEU A 470 -43.77 10.14 -10.12
CA LEU A 470 -44.03 8.96 -10.94
C LEU A 470 -43.64 7.72 -10.14
N MET A 471 -44.62 6.87 -9.87
CA MET A 471 -44.46 5.59 -9.18
C MET A 471 -44.58 4.45 -10.19
N ILE A 472 -43.69 3.46 -10.08
CA ILE A 472 -43.68 2.27 -10.92
C ILE A 472 -43.82 1.06 -10.01
N TYR A 473 -44.72 0.16 -10.37
CA TYR A 473 -45.03 -1.05 -9.63
C TYR A 473 -44.79 -2.30 -10.48
N ASP A 474 -44.49 -3.43 -9.84
CA ASP A 474 -44.46 -4.73 -10.49
C ASP A 474 -45.88 -5.26 -10.78
N SER A 475 -45.98 -6.46 -11.36
CA SER A 475 -47.24 -7.13 -11.64
C SER A 475 -48.05 -7.52 -10.39
N GLN A 476 -47.46 -7.43 -9.20
CA GLN A 476 -48.08 -7.70 -7.90
C GLN A 476 -48.39 -6.40 -7.13
N TYR A 477 -48.22 -5.23 -7.75
CA TYR A 477 -48.40 -3.90 -7.15
C TYR A 477 -47.41 -3.53 -6.03
N HIS A 478 -46.26 -4.19 -5.93
CA HIS A 478 -45.18 -3.70 -5.07
C HIS A 478 -44.49 -2.50 -5.72
N THR A 479 -44.20 -1.46 -4.95
CA THR A 479 -43.49 -0.27 -5.44
C THR A 479 -42.05 -0.64 -5.79
N LEU A 480 -41.72 -0.60 -7.09
CA LEU A 480 -40.36 -0.81 -7.59
C LEU A 480 -39.52 0.46 -7.45
N VAL A 481 -40.08 1.60 -7.85
CA VAL A 481 -39.38 2.88 -7.82
C VAL A 481 -40.34 4.07 -7.79
N THR A 482 -39.95 5.13 -7.10
CA THR A 482 -40.60 6.44 -7.16
C THR A 482 -39.59 7.48 -7.65
N LYS A 483 -39.98 8.29 -8.65
CA LYS A 483 -39.14 9.34 -9.22
C LYS A 483 -39.87 10.68 -9.21
N LYS A 484 -39.12 11.73 -8.92
CA LYS A 484 -39.55 13.11 -9.09
C LYS A 484 -39.62 13.44 -10.59
N LEU A 485 -40.74 14.00 -11.03
CA LEU A 485 -40.97 14.48 -12.39
C LEU A 485 -41.44 15.93 -12.34
N ILE A 486 -40.80 16.81 -13.10
CA ILE A 486 -41.25 18.19 -13.29
C ILE A 486 -41.97 18.23 -14.64
N LEU A 487 -43.22 18.67 -14.65
CA LEU A 487 -43.95 18.93 -15.90
C LEU A 487 -43.92 20.42 -16.20
N ASP A 488 -43.40 20.76 -17.38
CA ASP A 488 -43.28 22.13 -17.90
C ASP A 488 -43.76 22.16 -19.37
N PHE A 489 -44.43 23.23 -19.82
CA PHE A 489 -44.99 23.26 -21.19
C PHE A 489 -43.93 23.60 -22.22
#